data_AF-A0A060C174-F1
#
_entry.id   AF-A0A060C174-F1
#
_cell.length_a   1.000
_cell.length_b   1.000
_cell.length_c   1.000
_cell.angle_alpha   90.00
_cell.angle_beta   90.00
_cell.angle_gamma   90.00
#
_symmetry.space_group_name_H-M   'P 1'
#
loop_
_entity.id
_entity.type
_entity.pdbx_description
1 polymer ?
#
loop_
_entity_poly.entity_id
_entity_poly.type
_entity_poly.pdbx_seq_one_letter_code
_entity_poly.pdbx_strand_id
1 'polypeptide(L)'
;PFPSYGLFAQLPWRAQILQGLLGADLIGFQRAEDARNFSRAVRSLLGVVSRRNVIVARDESASGAHEVEFGDYPISIDADEFEQLGRDPAVRRRARQIRSELGDPAHVILGIDRLDYTKGIRHRLKAYGELLGRRGGSVWLTPRS
;
A
#
# COMPACT_ATOMS: atom_id res chain seq x y z
N PRO A 1 -3.34 3.74 -2.71
CA PRO A 1 -3.31 3.42 -4.15
C PRO A 1 -4.37 4.26 -4.85
N PHE A 2 -4.13 4.68 -6.08
CA PHE A 2 -5.11 5.44 -6.87
C PHE A 2 -5.82 4.45 -7.81
N PRO A 3 -7.15 4.29 -7.67
CA PRO A 3 -7.88 3.23 -8.36
C PRO A 3 -7.88 3.43 -9.87
N SER A 4 -8.13 2.36 -10.63
CA SER A 4 -8.39 2.47 -12.06
C SER A 4 -9.57 3.41 -12.34
N TYR A 5 -9.59 4.03 -13.51
CA TYR A 5 -10.64 5.00 -13.85
C TYR A 5 -12.06 4.43 -13.69
N GLY A 6 -12.30 3.18 -14.12
CA GLY A 6 -13.61 2.54 -14.01
C GLY A 6 -14.11 2.42 -12.56
N LEU A 7 -13.21 2.17 -11.61
CA LEU A 7 -13.56 2.12 -10.18
C LEU A 7 -13.69 3.55 -9.61
N PHE A 8 -12.78 4.46 -9.97
CA PHE A 8 -12.84 5.86 -9.55
C PHE A 8 -14.15 6.55 -9.99
N ALA A 9 -14.62 6.22 -11.19
CA ALA A 9 -15.83 6.79 -11.78
C ALA A 9 -17.12 6.45 -11.01
N GLN A 10 -17.10 5.45 -10.13
CA GLN A 10 -18.23 5.11 -9.26
C GLN A 10 -18.45 6.12 -8.13
N LEU A 11 -17.47 6.98 -7.82
CA LEU A 11 -17.59 7.98 -6.77
C LEU A 11 -18.58 9.08 -7.18
N PRO A 12 -19.57 9.44 -6.32
CA PRO A 12 -20.50 10.53 -6.59
C PRO A 12 -19.79 11.87 -6.80
N TRP A 13 -18.77 12.15 -5.99
CA TRP A 13 -18.02 13.41 -5.98
C TRP A 13 -16.68 13.33 -6.75
N ARG A 14 -16.58 12.43 -7.73
CA ARG A 14 -15.33 12.17 -8.48
C ARG A 14 -14.69 13.41 -9.11
N ALA A 15 -15.50 14.34 -9.63
CA ALA A 15 -14.99 15.56 -10.26
C ALA A 15 -14.42 16.52 -9.20
N GLN A 16 -15.15 16.72 -8.12
CA GLN A 16 -14.75 17.57 -6.99
C GLN A 16 -13.46 17.07 -6.33
N ILE A 17 -13.31 15.75 -6.18
CA ILE A 17 -12.07 15.16 -5.67
C ILE A 17 -10.89 15.51 -6.58
N LEU A 18 -11.04 15.34 -7.90
CA LEU A 18 -9.95 15.66 -8.84
C LEU A 18 -9.65 17.16 -8.88
N GLN A 19 -10.67 18.02 -8.85
CA GLN A 19 -10.49 19.46 -8.76
C GLN A 19 -9.74 19.85 -7.47
N GLY A 20 -10.11 19.27 -6.33
CA GLY A 20 -9.42 19.49 -5.07
C GLY A 20 -7.96 19.04 -5.10
N LEU A 21 -7.68 17.87 -5.71
CA LEU A 21 -6.30 17.39 -5.89
C LEU A 21 -5.48 18.33 -6.80
N LEU A 22 -6.09 18.87 -7.84
CA LEU A 22 -5.45 19.84 -8.75
C LEU A 22 -5.20 21.21 -8.10
N GLY A 23 -5.59 21.44 -6.84
CA GLY A 23 -5.17 22.61 -6.07
C GLY A 23 -3.73 22.54 -5.54
N ALA A 24 -3.06 21.39 -5.65
CA ALA A 24 -1.65 21.23 -5.25
C ALA A 24 -0.69 21.59 -6.40
N ASP A 25 0.54 21.97 -6.07
CA ASP A 25 1.62 22.13 -7.06
C ASP A 25 2.25 20.78 -7.46
N LEU A 26 2.25 19.81 -6.55
CA LEU A 26 2.82 18.48 -6.74
C LEU A 26 1.93 17.38 -6.13
N ILE A 27 1.66 16.33 -6.91
CA ILE A 27 0.92 15.15 -6.46
C ILE A 27 1.80 13.91 -6.57
N GLY A 28 2.16 13.32 -5.42
CA GLY A 28 2.98 12.12 -5.34
C GLY A 28 2.19 10.82 -5.17
N PHE A 29 2.57 9.80 -5.92
CA PHE A 29 2.02 8.44 -5.85
C PHE A 29 3.06 7.41 -5.43
N GLN A 30 2.63 6.29 -4.86
CA GLN A 30 3.56 5.20 -4.48
C GLN A 30 4.01 4.35 -5.67
N ARG A 31 3.26 4.35 -6.76
CA ARG A 31 3.49 3.51 -7.94
C ARG A 31 3.20 4.29 -9.21
N ALA A 32 4.00 4.08 -10.25
CA ALA A 32 3.76 4.64 -11.57
C ALA A 32 2.35 4.32 -12.13
N GLU A 33 1.77 3.17 -11.76
CA GLU A 33 0.40 2.83 -12.18
C GLU A 33 -0.66 3.74 -11.57
N ASP A 34 -0.51 4.10 -10.30
CA ASP A 34 -1.41 5.02 -9.60
C ASP A 34 -1.37 6.41 -10.28
N ALA A 35 -0.17 6.90 -10.62
CA ALA A 35 0.02 8.15 -11.36
C ALA A 35 -0.63 8.11 -12.75
N ARG A 36 -0.50 6.98 -13.48
CA ARG A 36 -1.19 6.79 -14.77
C ARG A 36 -2.71 6.77 -14.62
N ASN A 37 -3.22 6.13 -13.57
CA ASN A 37 -4.66 6.09 -13.30
C ASN A 37 -5.21 7.48 -12.97
N PHE A 38 -4.48 8.27 -12.18
CA PHE A 38 -4.80 9.67 -11.91
C PHE A 38 -4.87 10.51 -13.20
N SER A 39 -3.82 10.49 -14.03
CA SER A 39 -3.80 11.20 -15.31
C SER A 39 -4.98 10.80 -16.22
N ARG A 40 -5.31 9.50 -16.29
CA ARG A 40 -6.49 9.02 -17.02
C ARG A 40 -7.79 9.55 -16.44
N ALA A 41 -7.93 9.60 -15.12
CA ALA A 41 -9.13 10.09 -14.46
C ALA A 41 -9.32 11.59 -14.71
N VAL A 42 -8.27 12.40 -14.58
CA VAL A 42 -8.26 13.84 -14.91
C VAL A 42 -8.67 14.07 -16.37
N ARG A 43 -8.04 13.37 -17.31
CA ARG A 43 -8.38 13.49 -18.73
C ARG A 43 -9.84 13.12 -19.01
N SER A 44 -10.32 12.04 -18.40
CA SER A 44 -11.65 11.51 -18.71
C SER A 44 -12.79 12.28 -18.04
N LEU A 45 -12.55 12.91 -16.88
CA LEU A 45 -13.59 13.62 -16.12
C LEU A 45 -13.53 15.14 -16.27
N LEU A 46 -12.33 15.70 -16.40
CA LEU A 46 -12.12 17.15 -16.48
C LEU A 46 -11.72 17.61 -17.89
N GLY A 47 -11.46 16.67 -18.81
CA GLY A 47 -11.03 16.99 -20.18
C GLY A 47 -9.62 17.56 -20.28
N VAL A 48 -8.86 17.59 -19.18
CA VAL A 48 -7.51 18.17 -19.14
C VAL A 48 -6.47 17.11 -19.47
N VAL A 49 -5.59 17.42 -20.42
CA VAL A 49 -4.52 16.50 -20.84
C VAL A 49 -3.22 16.89 -20.15
N SER A 50 -2.55 15.90 -19.55
CA SER A 50 -1.21 16.08 -19.01
C SER A 50 -0.14 16.00 -20.12
N ARG A 51 0.93 16.79 -20.01
CA ARG A 51 2.16 16.65 -20.81
C ARG A 51 3.36 16.49 -19.89
N ARG A 52 4.18 15.47 -20.11
CA ARG A 52 5.38 15.18 -19.27
C ARG A 52 5.06 15.19 -17.77
N ASN A 53 3.94 14.58 -17.40
CA ASN A 53 3.37 14.57 -16.05
C ASN A 53 3.07 15.94 -15.42
N VAL A 54 2.82 16.95 -16.25
CA VAL A 54 2.32 18.25 -15.82
C VAL A 54 0.90 18.45 -16.33
N ILE A 55 0.00 18.89 -15.46
CA ILE A 55 -1.38 19.27 -15.77
C ILE A 55 -1.51 20.79 -15.58
N VAL A 56 -2.04 21.49 -16.58
CA VAL A 56 -2.38 22.90 -16.42
C VAL A 56 -3.79 22.98 -15.83
N ALA A 57 -3.87 23.22 -14.54
CA ALA A 57 -5.12 23.42 -13.82
C ALA A 57 -5.57 24.87 -13.97
N ARG A 58 -6.88 25.09 -14.03
CA ARG A 58 -7.49 26.42 -13.98
C ARG A 58 -8.21 26.53 -12.67
N ASP A 59 -7.91 27.57 -11.91
CA ASP A 59 -8.71 27.92 -10.75
C ASP A 59 -9.93 28.71 -11.22
N GLU A 60 -11.13 28.29 -10.82
CA GLU A 60 -12.35 29.07 -11.07
C GLU A 60 -12.45 30.29 -10.13
N SER A 61 -11.70 30.28 -9.02
CA SER A 61 -11.71 31.30 -7.97
C SER A 61 -10.54 32.30 -8.05
N ALA A 62 -9.47 31.96 -8.78
CA ALA A 62 -8.31 32.82 -9.01
C ALA A 62 -8.12 33.06 -10.50
N SER A 63 -7.65 34.25 -10.87
CA SER A 63 -7.54 34.71 -12.27
C SER A 63 -6.42 34.04 -13.08
N GLY A 64 -5.99 32.82 -12.73
CA GLY A 64 -4.78 32.19 -13.24
C GLY A 64 -4.93 30.69 -13.50
N ALA A 65 -4.17 30.21 -14.48
CA ALA A 65 -3.87 28.80 -14.61
C ALA A 65 -2.55 28.52 -13.88
N HIS A 66 -2.44 27.37 -13.20
CA HIS A 66 -1.21 26.90 -12.58
C HIS A 66 -0.85 25.51 -13.07
N GLU A 67 0.44 25.17 -12.96
CA GLU A 67 0.95 23.87 -13.33
C GLU A 67 0.97 22.95 -12.11
N VAL A 68 0.45 21.73 -12.30
CA VAL A 68 0.43 20.68 -11.31
C VAL A 68 1.30 19.55 -11.81
N GLU A 69 2.44 19.34 -11.17
CA GLU A 69 3.29 18.18 -11.43
C GLU A 69 2.72 16.94 -10.72
N PHE A 70 2.88 15.78 -11.34
CA PHE A 70 2.60 14.52 -10.65
C PHE A 70 3.64 13.45 -10.99
N GLY A 71 3.82 12.49 -10.09
CA GLY A 71 4.81 11.45 -10.30
C GLY A 71 4.68 10.34 -9.27
N ASP A 72 5.45 9.27 -9.47
CA ASP A 72 5.64 8.26 -8.45
C ASP A 72 6.91 8.53 -7.63
N TYR A 73 6.70 8.68 -6.31
CA TYR A 73 7.73 8.88 -5.30
C TYR A 73 7.48 7.82 -4.21
N PRO A 74 7.96 6.58 -4.43
CA PRO A 74 7.77 5.50 -3.46
C PRO A 74 8.37 5.89 -2.11
N ILE A 75 7.60 5.72 -1.04
CA ILE A 75 8.14 5.91 0.31
C ILE A 75 9.08 4.75 0.63
N SER A 76 10.27 5.09 1.14
CA SER A 76 11.23 4.12 1.64
C SER A 76 11.32 4.20 3.15
N ILE A 77 11.89 3.16 3.75
CA ILE A 77 12.40 3.20 5.12
C ILE A 77 13.86 3.65 5.11
N ASP A 78 14.32 4.21 6.23
CA ASP A 78 15.74 4.39 6.49
C ASP A 78 16.34 3.03 6.86
N ALA A 79 16.88 2.33 5.85
CA ALA A 79 17.40 0.99 6.04
C ALA A 79 18.58 0.94 7.02
N ASP A 80 19.39 1.99 7.05
CA ASP A 80 20.59 2.07 7.88
C ASP A 80 20.22 2.22 9.36
N GLU A 81 19.21 3.04 9.67
CA GLU A 81 18.70 3.18 11.04
C GLU A 81 18.14 1.85 11.57
N PHE A 82 17.34 1.14 10.78
CA PHE A 82 16.80 -0.16 11.16
C PHE A 82 17.90 -1.22 11.35
N GLU A 83 18.93 -1.19 10.51
CA GLU A 83 20.06 -2.12 10.65
C GLU A 83 20.86 -1.84 11.93
N GLN A 84 21.10 -0.57 12.25
CA GLN A 84 21.74 -0.16 13.50
C GLN A 84 20.92 -0.57 14.72
N LEU A 85 19.61 -0.32 14.70
CA LEU A 85 18.70 -0.71 15.78
C LEU A 85 18.69 -2.24 15.97
N GLY A 86 18.74 -3.02 14.90
CA GLY A 86 18.83 -4.48 14.95
C GLY A 86 20.12 -5.00 15.60
N ARG A 87 21.20 -4.19 15.58
CA ARG A 87 22.48 -4.52 16.24
C ARG A 87 22.52 -4.14 17.71
N ASP A 88 21.57 -3.32 18.20
CA ASP A 88 21.50 -2.89 19.60
C ASP A 88 21.50 -4.12 20.55
N PRO A 89 22.42 -4.21 21.52
CA PRO A 89 22.47 -5.29 22.48
C PRO A 89 21.16 -5.52 23.24
N ALA A 90 20.41 -4.47 23.57
CA ALA A 90 19.11 -4.55 24.24
C ALA A 90 18.05 -5.20 23.34
N VAL A 91 18.00 -4.81 22.06
CA VAL A 91 17.10 -5.41 21.06
C VAL A 91 17.42 -6.91 20.89
N ARG A 92 18.71 -7.25 20.76
CA ARG A 92 19.15 -8.65 20.65
C ARG A 92 18.85 -9.47 21.90
N ARG A 93 18.98 -8.89 23.10
CA ARG A 93 18.58 -9.55 24.36
C ARG A 93 17.08 -9.83 24.36
N ARG A 94 16.24 -8.83 24.02
CA ARG A 94 14.79 -9.01 23.99
C ARG A 94 14.36 -10.05 22.96
N ALA A 95 14.98 -10.07 21.78
CA ALA A 95 14.70 -11.08 20.74
C ALA A 95 15.01 -12.51 21.24
N ARG A 96 16.12 -12.72 21.95
CA ARG A 96 16.44 -14.02 22.58
C ARG A 96 15.42 -14.40 23.65
N GLN A 97 15.01 -13.43 24.48
CA GLN A 97 14.01 -13.65 25.51
C GLN A 97 12.66 -14.08 24.90
N ILE A 98 12.19 -13.41 23.84
CA ILE A 98 10.95 -13.79 23.14
C ILE A 98 11.04 -15.23 22.63
N ARG A 99 12.19 -15.63 22.07
CA ARG A 99 12.37 -17.00 21.56
C ARG A 99 12.31 -18.04 22.66
N SER A 100 12.93 -17.76 23.81
CA SER A 100 12.89 -18.63 24.98
C SER A 100 11.47 -18.73 25.56
N GLU A 101 10.74 -17.61 25.64
CA GLU A 101 9.32 -17.56 26.03
C GLU A 101 8.41 -18.43 25.13
N LEU A 102 8.83 -18.66 23.87
CA LEU A 102 8.13 -19.52 22.91
C LEU A 102 8.58 -21.00 22.96
N GLY A 103 9.47 -21.39 23.89
CA GLY A 103 9.98 -22.75 24.02
C GLY A 103 11.12 -23.10 23.08
N ASP A 104 11.96 -22.12 22.73
CA ASP A 104 13.15 -22.27 21.87
C ASP A 104 12.90 -23.01 20.54
N PRO A 105 11.88 -22.61 19.76
CA PRO A 105 11.55 -23.29 18.51
C PRO A 105 12.68 -23.14 17.48
N ALA A 106 12.83 -24.13 16.60
CA ALA A 106 13.77 -24.07 15.48
C ALA A 106 13.46 -22.90 14.53
N HIS A 107 12.18 -22.60 14.32
CA HIS A 107 11.70 -21.54 13.44
C HIS A 107 10.63 -20.69 14.13
N VAL A 108 10.68 -19.37 13.90
CA VAL A 108 9.65 -18.42 14.31
C VAL A 108 9.13 -17.73 13.06
N ILE A 109 7.82 -17.77 12.85
CA ILE A 109 7.15 -17.04 11.77
C ILE A 109 6.45 -15.85 12.41
N LEU A 110 6.82 -14.64 11.98
CA LEU A 110 6.30 -13.38 12.53
C LEU A 110 5.62 -12.59 11.40
N GLY A 111 4.42 -12.08 11.68
CA GLY A 111 3.72 -11.12 10.83
C GLY A 111 3.35 -9.89 11.64
N ILE A 112 3.74 -8.70 11.16
CA ILE A 112 3.42 -7.42 11.80
C ILE A 112 2.58 -6.62 10.81
N ASP A 113 1.29 -6.47 11.12
CA ASP A 113 0.33 -5.77 10.27
C ASP A 113 -0.67 -5.01 11.13
N ARG A 114 -1.26 -3.94 10.58
CA ARG A 114 -2.49 -3.37 11.13
C ARG A 114 -3.62 -4.39 10.99
N LEU A 115 -4.58 -4.37 11.92
CA LEU A 115 -5.79 -5.19 11.83
C LEU A 115 -6.74 -4.61 10.76
N ASP A 116 -6.37 -4.82 9.50
CA ASP A 116 -7.01 -4.28 8.31
C ASP A 116 -7.28 -5.43 7.34
N TYR A 117 -8.50 -5.50 6.80
CA TYR A 117 -8.95 -6.63 5.97
C TYR A 117 -8.17 -6.76 4.65
N THR A 118 -7.45 -5.71 4.25
CA THR A 118 -6.59 -5.71 3.05
C THR A 118 -5.24 -6.41 3.26
N LYS A 119 -4.88 -6.78 4.50
CA LYS A 119 -3.57 -7.35 4.85
C LYS A 119 -3.43 -8.85 4.64
N GLY A 120 -4.48 -9.52 4.16
CA GLY A 120 -4.39 -10.93 3.77
C GLY A 120 -4.02 -11.90 4.90
N ILE A 121 -4.22 -11.51 6.17
CA ILE A 121 -3.88 -12.31 7.36
C ILE A 121 -4.51 -13.71 7.27
N ARG A 122 -5.77 -13.79 6.84
CA ARG A 122 -6.48 -15.07 6.61
C ARG A 122 -5.79 -15.97 5.60
N HIS A 123 -5.29 -15.41 4.50
CA HIS A 123 -4.59 -16.18 3.46
C HIS A 123 -3.26 -16.74 4.00
N ARG A 124 -2.50 -15.96 4.78
CA ARG A 124 -1.24 -16.43 5.39
C ARG A 124 -1.48 -17.55 6.39
N LEU A 125 -2.49 -17.42 7.24
CA LEU A 125 -2.87 -18.48 8.19
C LEU A 125 -3.31 -19.76 7.47
N LYS A 126 -4.12 -19.64 6.41
CA LYS A 126 -4.51 -20.79 5.58
C LYS A 126 -3.31 -21.48 4.94
N ALA A 127 -2.42 -20.71 4.30
CA ALA A 127 -1.21 -21.24 3.67
C ALA A 127 -0.29 -21.94 4.69
N TYR A 128 -0.17 -21.37 5.89
CA TYR A 128 0.58 -22.01 6.97
C TYR A 128 -0.07 -23.32 7.44
N GLY A 129 -1.41 -23.34 7.59
CA GLY A 129 -2.15 -24.56 7.89
C GLY A 129 -1.95 -25.65 6.83
N GLU A 130 -1.99 -25.30 5.55
CA GLU A 130 -1.69 -26.23 4.46
C GLU A 130 -0.24 -26.74 4.50
N LEU A 131 0.72 -25.86 4.79
CA LEU A 131 2.13 -26.24 4.93
C LEU A 131 2.34 -27.26 6.05
N LEU A 132 1.69 -27.06 7.20
CA LEU A 132 1.73 -28.00 8.32
C LEU A 132 1.03 -29.32 7.96
N GLY A 133 -0.14 -29.27 7.31
CA GLY A 133 -0.88 -30.46 6.88
C GLY A 133 -0.19 -31.29 5.79
N ARG A 134 0.76 -30.71 5.04
CA ARG A 134 1.60 -31.43 4.06
C ARG A 134 2.85 -32.06 4.68
N ARG A 135 3.31 -31.54 5.83
CA ARG A 135 4.51 -32.04 6.55
C ARG A 135 4.16 -33.01 7.68
N GLY A 136 2.99 -32.88 8.28
CA GLY A 136 2.40 -33.90 9.14
C GLY A 136 1.48 -34.77 8.30
N GLY A 137 1.88 -36.01 8.03
CA GLY A 137 1.04 -36.96 7.30
C GLY A 137 -0.37 -36.98 7.90
N SER A 138 -1.36 -36.68 7.05
CA SER A 138 -2.81 -36.90 7.18
C SER A 138 -3.42 -36.72 8.57
N VAL A 139 -4.39 -35.79 8.72
CA VAL A 139 -5.66 -36.02 9.46
C VAL A 139 -6.55 -34.74 9.47
N TRP A 140 -7.80 -34.92 9.01
CA TRP A 140 -8.99 -34.01 8.95
C TRP A 140 -8.94 -32.81 7.95
N LEU A 141 -9.93 -32.53 7.09
CA LEU A 141 -11.39 -32.65 7.16
C LEU A 141 -12.02 -32.90 5.77
N THR A 142 -12.75 -34.01 5.61
CA THR A 142 -13.84 -34.10 4.62
C THR A 142 -15.14 -33.63 5.27
N PRO A 143 -15.91 -32.70 4.68
CA PRO A 143 -17.28 -32.48 5.10
C PRO A 143 -18.10 -33.71 4.69
N ARG A 144 -18.74 -34.38 5.66
CA ARG A 144 -19.85 -35.30 5.35
C ARG A 144 -21.13 -34.47 5.20
N SER A 145 -21.81 -34.72 4.07
CA SER A 145 -23.21 -34.43 3.68
C SER A 145 -23.81 -33.09 4.12
#